data_AF-D3Q4W9-F1
#
_entry.id   AF-D3Q4W9-F1
#
_cell.length_a   1.000
_cell.length_b   1.000
_cell.length_c   1.000
_cell.angle_alpha   90.00
_cell.angle_beta   90.00
_cell.angle_gamma   90.00
#
_symmetry.space_group_name_H-M   'P 1'
#
loop_
_entity.id
_entity.type
_entity.pdbx_description
1 polymer ?
#
loop_
_entity_poly.entity_id
_entity_poly.type
_entity_poly.pdbx_seq_one_letter_code
_entity_poly.pdbx_strand_id
1 'polypeptide(L)'
;MTTDVYPNRTGKLALGWGIVAALAVAVSWGRGIAMDLMIAALSVVEFFGGDDVLEFEFDWIGGPLRALGTVAMAVLAWRVVRYQRVSKGACGRCGRDGTPGRDWRSLAKWAAWLTVLPAIGYAALKLYWGFGGMGGLADENLFGDVKPWSPGFADTAVMAAIGVGVALAMAYRLPRLPRWLLLTPAIIGCLMLLPVSVIGMAGNFTGANDFGPLGGLEPWVTWFVYGCFAVWAPCLTAVTLEYHYGTRGTCRACGRG
;
A
#
# COMPACT_ATOMS: atom_id res chain seq x y z
N MET A 1 32.42 -20.19 18.91
CA MET A 1 32.72 -18.74 19.05
C MET A 1 32.82 -18.15 17.65
N THR A 2 31.73 -17.61 17.11
CA THR A 2 31.77 -16.82 15.87
C THR A 2 32.05 -15.38 16.27
N THR A 3 33.27 -14.93 15.99
CA THR A 3 33.67 -13.52 16.12
C THR A 3 32.70 -12.63 15.33
N ASP A 4 32.29 -11.51 15.92
CA ASP A 4 31.48 -10.50 15.24
C ASP A 4 32.31 -9.92 14.07
N VAL A 5 32.14 -10.48 12.86
CA VAL A 5 32.86 -10.08 11.64
C VAL A 5 32.56 -8.61 11.25
N TYR A 6 31.58 -7.96 11.90
CA TYR A 6 31.15 -6.59 11.58
C TYR A 6 30.94 -5.75 12.86
N PRO A 7 31.99 -5.17 13.46
CA PRO A 7 31.91 -4.44 14.73
C PRO A 7 30.95 -3.22 14.74
N ASN A 8 30.47 -2.77 13.57
CA ASN A 8 29.52 -1.65 13.44
C ASN A 8 28.23 -2.01 12.68
N ARG A 9 27.82 -3.28 12.69
CA ARG A 9 26.64 -3.75 11.94
C ARG A 9 25.35 -3.04 12.35
N THR A 10 25.09 -2.94 13.65
CA THR A 10 23.85 -2.36 14.18
C THR A 10 23.74 -0.88 13.82
N GLY A 11 24.81 -0.10 13.98
CA GLY A 11 24.83 1.33 13.62
C GLY A 11 24.57 1.57 12.14
N LYS A 12 25.21 0.79 11.24
CA LYS A 12 24.99 0.91 9.78
C LYS A 12 23.56 0.56 9.38
N LEU A 13 22.97 -0.47 9.98
CA LEU A 13 21.58 -0.84 9.72
C LEU A 13 20.60 0.21 10.25
N ALA A 14 20.83 0.73 11.45
CA ALA A 14 20.01 1.78 12.04
C ALA A 14 20.03 3.05 11.18
N LEU A 15 21.22 3.51 10.76
CA LEU A 15 21.36 4.64 9.86
C LEU A 15 20.68 4.40 8.50
N GLY A 16 20.91 3.23 7.90
CA GLY A 16 20.32 2.89 6.60
C GLY A 16 18.79 2.89 6.65
N TRP A 17 18.19 2.26 7.67
CA TRP A 17 16.74 2.26 7.86
C TRP A 17 16.21 3.64 8.25
N GLY A 18 16.97 4.43 9.01
CA GLY A 18 16.63 5.82 9.34
C GLY A 18 16.50 6.69 8.09
N ILE A 19 17.44 6.58 7.15
CA ILE A 19 17.37 7.31 5.87
C ILE A 19 16.17 6.83 5.02
N VAL A 20 15.93 5.52 4.95
CA VAL A 20 14.76 4.98 4.24
C VAL A 20 13.46 5.51 4.84
N ALA A 21 13.34 5.55 6.17
CA ALA A 21 12.17 6.08 6.85
C ALA A 21 11.98 7.58 6.61
N ALA A 22 13.07 8.36 6.67
CA ALA A 22 13.02 9.80 6.37
C ALA A 22 12.57 10.06 4.92
N LEU A 23 13.08 9.30 3.95
CA LEU A 23 12.64 9.38 2.56
C LEU A 23 11.17 8.96 2.41
N ALA A 24 10.74 7.90 3.10
CA ALA A 24 9.35 7.45 3.08
C ALA A 24 8.39 8.55 3.56
N VAL A 25 8.75 9.25 4.64
CA VAL A 25 8.00 10.42 5.13
C VAL A 25 8.02 11.54 4.10
N ALA A 26 9.20 11.89 3.56
CA ALA A 26 9.33 12.98 2.60
C ALA A 26 8.51 12.77 1.32
N VAL A 27 8.50 11.55 0.75
CA VAL A 27 7.72 11.26 -0.47
C VAL A 27 6.22 11.11 -0.21
N SER A 28 5.83 10.89 1.05
CA SER A 28 4.43 10.72 1.44
C SER A 28 3.81 12.01 2.00
N TRP A 29 4.62 13.05 2.28
CA TRP A 29 4.15 14.31 2.84
C TRP A 29 3.31 15.13 1.84
N GLY A 30 2.34 15.90 2.35
CA GLY A 30 1.44 16.72 1.53
C GLY A 30 0.46 15.88 0.70
N ARG A 31 0.35 16.16 -0.60
CA ARG A 31 -0.42 15.30 -1.53
C ARG A 31 0.21 13.89 -1.63
N GLY A 32 1.53 13.75 -1.50
CA GLY A 32 2.22 12.46 -1.40
C GLY A 32 2.10 11.55 -2.63
N ILE A 33 2.97 10.53 -2.71
CA ILE A 33 2.98 9.57 -3.83
C ILE A 33 1.67 8.77 -3.97
N ALA A 34 0.94 8.57 -2.87
CA ALA A 34 -0.32 7.84 -2.91
C ALA A 34 -1.41 8.59 -3.68
N MET A 35 -1.50 9.91 -3.54
CA MET A 35 -2.43 10.72 -4.33
C MET A 35 -2.00 10.78 -5.80
N ASP A 36 -0.69 10.87 -6.08
CA ASP A 36 -0.22 10.83 -7.47
C ASP A 36 -0.60 9.51 -8.16
N LEU A 37 -0.42 8.39 -7.45
CA LEU A 37 -0.82 7.07 -7.95
C LEU A 37 -2.32 6.94 -8.11
N MET A 38 -3.09 7.51 -7.19
CA MET A 38 -4.55 7.56 -7.29
C MET A 38 -4.98 8.37 -8.50
N ILE A 39 -4.50 9.61 -8.65
CA ILE A 39 -4.80 10.48 -9.79
C ILE A 39 -4.40 9.78 -11.09
N ALA A 40 -3.21 9.19 -11.17
CA ALA A 40 -2.79 8.46 -12.36
C ALA A 40 -3.72 7.27 -12.68
N ALA A 41 -4.17 6.52 -11.67
CA ALA A 41 -5.14 5.44 -11.86
C ALA A 41 -6.49 5.95 -12.35
N LEU A 42 -6.98 7.06 -11.77
CA LEU A 42 -8.23 7.71 -12.15
C LEU A 42 -8.17 8.28 -13.57
N SER A 43 -7.06 8.92 -13.96
CA SER A 43 -6.85 9.42 -15.33
C SER A 43 -6.85 8.29 -16.37
N VAL A 44 -6.37 7.10 -16.03
CA VAL A 44 -6.47 5.93 -16.91
C VAL A 44 -7.94 5.51 -17.09
N VAL A 45 -8.73 5.50 -16.01
CA VAL A 45 -10.17 5.18 -16.10
C VAL A 45 -10.91 6.21 -16.93
N GLU A 46 -10.63 7.50 -16.71
CA GLU A 46 -11.22 8.62 -17.45
C GLU A 46 -10.89 8.56 -18.95
N PHE A 47 -9.63 8.24 -19.30
CA PHE A 47 -9.22 8.04 -20.70
C PHE A 47 -10.09 7.01 -21.45
N PHE A 48 -10.65 6.02 -20.74
CA PHE A 48 -11.58 5.04 -21.31
C PHE A 48 -13.06 5.39 -21.09
N GLY A 49 -13.38 6.34 -20.20
CA GLY A 49 -14.72 6.68 -19.74
C GLY A 49 -15.33 7.97 -20.32
N GLY A 50 -14.52 8.88 -20.88
CA GLY A 50 -14.97 10.16 -21.45
C GLY A 50 -14.63 11.39 -20.58
N ASP A 51 -14.74 12.58 -21.20
CA ASP A 51 -14.01 13.82 -20.86
C ASP A 51 -14.51 14.65 -19.65
N ASP A 52 -15.51 14.19 -18.89
CA ASP A 52 -16.29 15.09 -18.02
C ASP A 52 -16.04 14.96 -16.52
N VAL A 53 -14.95 14.36 -16.05
CA VAL A 53 -14.97 13.85 -14.67
C VAL A 53 -14.01 14.53 -13.69
N LEU A 54 -12.83 15.06 -14.08
CA LEU A 54 -11.89 15.63 -13.09
C LEU A 54 -11.06 16.84 -13.56
N GLU A 55 -11.23 17.99 -12.91
CA GLU A 55 -10.21 19.05 -12.88
C GLU A 55 -9.09 18.72 -11.88
N PHE A 56 -8.46 17.55 -11.98
CA PHE A 56 -7.24 17.32 -11.20
C PHE A 56 -6.06 17.95 -11.92
N GLU A 57 -5.60 19.08 -11.39
CA GLU A 57 -4.30 19.64 -11.79
C GLU A 57 -3.20 18.67 -11.35
N PHE A 58 -2.70 17.89 -12.31
CA PHE A 58 -1.57 17.01 -12.09
C PHE A 58 -0.35 17.86 -11.76
N ASP A 59 0.28 17.56 -10.62
CA ASP A 59 1.50 18.23 -10.18
C ASP A 59 2.69 17.75 -11.03
N TRP A 60 2.87 18.37 -12.20
CA TRP A 60 3.89 18.02 -13.19
C TRP A 60 5.32 18.08 -12.69
N ILE A 61 5.58 18.80 -11.59
CA ILE A 61 6.91 18.93 -11.01
C ILE A 61 7.05 18.03 -9.78
N GLY A 62 6.14 18.16 -8.82
CA GLY A 62 6.21 17.42 -7.57
C GLY A 62 5.92 15.93 -7.76
N GLY A 63 5.04 15.55 -8.69
CA GLY A 63 4.75 14.14 -9.00
C GLY A 63 6.01 13.37 -9.43
N PRO A 64 6.72 13.80 -10.49
CA PRO A 64 7.99 13.20 -10.89
C PRO A 64 9.06 13.21 -9.79
N LEU A 65 9.18 14.29 -9.00
CA LEU A 65 10.12 14.34 -7.88
C LEU A 65 9.79 13.31 -6.80
N ARG A 66 8.51 13.14 -6.44
CA ARG A 66 8.05 12.10 -5.50
C ARG A 66 8.27 10.70 -6.06
N ALA A 67 8.07 10.50 -7.37
CA ALA A 67 8.37 9.23 -8.03
C ALA A 67 9.88 8.89 -7.98
N LEU A 68 10.75 9.85 -8.31
CA LEU A 68 12.21 9.70 -8.19
C LEU A 68 12.63 9.44 -6.75
N GLY A 69 12.06 10.16 -5.78
CA GLY A 69 12.29 9.93 -4.35
C GLY A 69 11.88 8.52 -3.94
N THR A 70 10.75 8.03 -4.44
CA THR A 70 10.26 6.66 -4.18
C THR A 70 11.21 5.61 -4.76
N VAL A 71 11.73 5.83 -5.98
CA VAL A 71 12.75 4.96 -6.59
C VAL A 71 14.04 4.97 -5.77
N ALA A 72 14.53 6.14 -5.36
CA ALA A 72 15.72 6.28 -4.53
C ALA A 72 15.56 5.56 -3.18
N MET A 73 14.41 5.73 -2.52
CA MET A 73 14.03 5.02 -1.30
C MET A 73 14.02 3.51 -1.52
N ALA A 74 13.39 3.00 -2.58
CA ALA A 74 13.31 1.58 -2.88
C ALA A 74 14.70 0.96 -3.15
N VAL A 75 15.57 1.67 -3.88
CA VAL A 75 16.96 1.25 -4.13
C VAL A 75 17.75 1.20 -2.83
N LEU A 76 17.61 2.21 -1.97
CA LEU A 76 18.28 2.24 -0.67
C LEU A 76 17.79 1.12 0.25
N ALA A 77 16.47 0.94 0.37
CA ALA A 77 15.87 -0.14 1.14
C ALA A 77 16.37 -1.52 0.64
N TRP A 78 16.43 -1.71 -0.68
CA TRP A 78 17.00 -2.92 -1.27
C TRP A 78 18.46 -3.14 -0.88
N ARG A 79 19.29 -2.09 -0.90
CA ARG A 79 20.70 -2.16 -0.47
C ARG A 79 20.83 -2.50 1.02
N VAL A 80 20.03 -1.86 1.88
CA VAL A 80 20.01 -2.12 3.33
C VAL A 80 19.60 -3.56 3.61
N VAL A 81 18.52 -4.05 2.97
CA VAL A 81 18.07 -5.44 3.08
C VAL A 81 19.13 -6.42 2.58
N ARG A 82 19.81 -6.12 1.47
CA ARG A 82 20.91 -6.96 0.95
C ARG A 82 22.06 -7.02 1.94
N TYR A 83 22.48 -5.88 2.50
CA TYR A 83 23.52 -5.83 3.54
C TYR A 83 23.10 -6.62 4.79
N GLN A 84 21.85 -6.48 5.23
CA GLN A 84 21.30 -7.23 6.36
C GLN A 84 21.31 -8.75 6.10
N ARG A 85 20.97 -9.20 4.90
CA ARG A 85 21.01 -10.62 4.51
C ARG A 85 22.43 -11.18 4.51
N VAL A 86 23.36 -10.51 3.82
CA VAL A 86 24.76 -10.94 3.74
C VAL A 86 25.41 -10.98 5.12
N SER A 87 25.14 -9.98 5.97
CA SER A 87 25.64 -9.97 7.35
C SER A 87 25.03 -11.04 8.26
N LYS A 88 23.97 -11.75 7.83
CA LYS A 88 23.43 -12.95 8.50
C LYS A 88 23.94 -14.26 7.90
N GLY A 89 24.84 -14.22 6.91
CA GLY A 89 25.24 -15.40 6.15
C GLY A 89 24.18 -15.90 5.16
N ALA A 90 23.11 -15.12 4.93
CA ALA A 90 22.09 -15.44 3.94
C ALA A 90 22.51 -14.97 2.53
N CYS A 91 21.94 -15.58 1.49
CA CYS A 91 22.17 -15.13 0.12
C CYS A 91 21.75 -13.65 -0.05
N GLY A 92 22.65 -12.78 -0.52
CA GLY A 92 22.33 -11.35 -0.69
C GLY A 92 21.17 -11.07 -1.68
N ARG A 93 20.93 -11.97 -2.64
CA ARG A 93 19.86 -11.83 -3.64
C ARG A 93 18.51 -12.34 -3.15
N CYS A 94 18.43 -13.62 -2.76
CA CYS A 94 17.16 -14.24 -2.33
C CYS A 94 16.97 -14.23 -0.81
N GLY A 95 18.00 -14.04 0.00
CA GLY A 95 17.89 -14.11 1.47
C GLY A 95 17.72 -15.51 2.04
N ARG A 96 17.84 -16.59 1.25
CA ARG A 96 17.89 -17.97 1.76
C ARG A 96 19.24 -18.19 2.47
N ASP A 97 19.23 -18.61 3.72
CA ASP A 97 20.40 -18.99 4.52
C ASP A 97 20.66 -20.51 4.51
N GLY A 98 19.71 -21.31 4.02
CA GLY A 98 19.80 -22.77 3.95
C GLY A 98 18.96 -23.45 5.02
N THR A 99 18.39 -22.68 5.95
CA THR A 99 17.39 -23.20 6.89
C THR A 99 16.04 -23.36 6.19
N PRO A 100 15.25 -24.39 6.56
CA PRO A 100 13.85 -24.48 6.14
C PRO A 100 13.12 -23.21 6.56
N GLY A 101 12.50 -22.52 5.59
CA GLY A 101 11.70 -21.34 5.88
C GLY A 101 10.52 -21.71 6.77
N ARG A 102 10.14 -20.82 7.70
CA ARG A 102 8.88 -20.97 8.44
C ARG A 102 7.71 -20.92 7.46
N ASP A 103 6.79 -21.87 7.55
CA ASP A 103 5.55 -21.85 6.79
C ASP A 103 4.60 -20.81 7.40
N TRP A 104 4.44 -19.68 6.72
CA TRP A 104 3.53 -18.59 7.13
C TRP A 104 2.22 -18.63 6.36
N ARG A 105 1.93 -19.74 5.66
CA ARG A 105 0.77 -19.83 4.77
C ARG A 105 -0.56 -19.73 5.51
N SER A 106 -0.66 -20.30 6.72
CA SER A 106 -1.87 -20.16 7.55
C SER A 106 -2.11 -18.70 7.93
N LEU A 107 -1.05 -17.98 8.34
CA LEU A 107 -1.11 -16.56 8.65
C LEU A 107 -1.49 -15.73 7.42
N ALA A 108 -0.94 -16.05 6.23
CA ALA A 108 -1.30 -15.37 4.99
C ALA A 108 -2.78 -15.57 4.61
N LYS A 109 -3.35 -16.76 4.85
CA LYS A 109 -4.79 -16.97 4.64
C LYS A 109 -5.64 -16.11 5.58
N TRP A 110 -5.27 -16.04 6.85
CA TRP A 110 -5.94 -15.15 7.81
C TRP A 110 -5.79 -13.68 7.42
N ALA A 111 -4.58 -13.24 7.06
CA ALA A 111 -4.34 -11.90 6.57
C ALA A 111 -5.19 -11.58 5.33
N ALA A 112 -5.31 -12.50 4.37
CA ALA A 112 -6.18 -12.31 3.21
C ALA A 112 -7.64 -12.13 3.62
N TRP A 113 -8.17 -12.93 4.55
CA TRP A 113 -9.51 -12.72 5.09
C TRP A 113 -9.67 -11.39 5.82
N LEU A 114 -8.65 -10.97 6.57
CA LEU A 114 -8.63 -9.67 7.24
C LEU A 114 -8.54 -8.49 6.27
N THR A 115 -8.18 -8.69 5.00
CA THR A 115 -8.32 -7.64 3.97
C THR A 115 -9.78 -7.45 3.52
N VAL A 116 -10.62 -8.49 3.61
CA VAL A 116 -11.99 -8.49 3.06
C VAL A 116 -12.87 -7.50 3.81
N LEU A 117 -12.93 -7.61 5.14
CA LEU A 117 -13.82 -6.79 5.97
C LEU A 117 -13.56 -5.28 5.83
N PRO A 118 -12.33 -4.76 6.00
CA PRO A 118 -12.06 -3.33 5.83
C PRO A 118 -12.25 -2.85 4.39
N ALA A 119 -11.92 -3.68 3.38
CA ALA A 119 -12.17 -3.32 1.98
C ALA A 119 -13.67 -3.20 1.68
N ILE A 120 -14.49 -4.15 2.15
CA ILE A 120 -15.95 -4.09 2.03
C ILE A 120 -16.50 -2.88 2.79
N GLY A 121 -16.07 -2.65 4.03
CA GLY A 121 -16.54 -1.52 4.84
C GLY A 121 -16.27 -0.17 4.16
N TYR A 122 -15.05 0.03 3.66
CA TYR A 122 -14.68 1.24 2.92
C TYR A 122 -15.46 1.36 1.60
N ALA A 123 -15.53 0.29 0.80
CA ALA A 123 -16.25 0.29 -0.47
C ALA A 123 -17.75 0.55 -0.27
N ALA A 124 -18.36 -0.03 0.75
CA ALA A 124 -19.77 0.19 1.09
C ALA A 124 -20.03 1.64 1.48
N LEU A 125 -19.15 2.26 2.27
CA LEU A 125 -19.27 3.67 2.62
C LEU A 125 -19.18 4.57 1.38
N LYS A 126 -18.22 4.29 0.49
CA LYS A 126 -18.07 5.02 -0.77
C LYS A 126 -19.29 4.85 -1.67
N LEU A 127 -19.79 3.62 -1.87
CA LEU A 127 -21.00 3.41 -2.66
C LEU A 127 -22.21 4.08 -2.01
N TYR A 128 -22.35 4.00 -0.69
CA TYR A 128 -23.43 4.66 0.04
C TYR A 128 -23.48 6.16 -0.24
N TRP A 129 -22.36 6.88 -0.15
CA TRP A 129 -22.29 8.29 -0.54
C TRP A 129 -22.56 8.50 -2.03
N GLY A 130 -22.02 7.63 -2.90
CA GLY A 130 -22.27 7.69 -4.33
C GLY A 130 -23.75 7.56 -4.71
N PHE A 131 -24.55 6.85 -3.92
CA PHE A 131 -25.99 6.71 -4.09
C PHE A 131 -26.81 7.76 -3.32
N GLY A 132 -26.20 8.85 -2.85
CA GLY A 132 -26.87 9.95 -2.15
C GLY A 132 -27.04 9.73 -0.64
N GLY A 133 -26.31 8.79 -0.05
CA GLY A 133 -26.26 8.60 1.39
C GLY A 133 -25.56 9.76 2.09
N MET A 134 -26.14 10.24 3.20
CA MET A 134 -25.65 11.43 3.94
C MET A 134 -24.97 11.08 5.27
N GLY A 135 -25.01 9.82 5.68
CA GLY A 135 -24.40 9.36 6.92
C GLY A 135 -22.89 9.68 6.99
N GLY A 136 -22.49 10.35 8.07
CA GLY A 136 -21.11 10.75 8.30
C GLY A 136 -20.69 12.06 7.63
N LEU A 137 -21.62 12.78 6.99
CA LEU A 137 -21.37 14.14 6.51
C LEU A 137 -21.82 15.14 7.59
N ALA A 138 -20.92 16.03 7.98
CA ALA A 138 -21.21 17.19 8.81
C ALA A 138 -21.79 18.36 7.97
N ASP A 139 -21.50 18.38 6.66
CA ASP A 139 -22.12 19.28 5.69
C ASP A 139 -22.87 18.46 4.62
N GLU A 140 -24.19 18.60 4.58
CA GLU A 140 -25.06 17.90 3.64
C GLU A 140 -24.81 18.31 2.17
N ASN A 141 -24.20 19.47 1.93
CA ASN A 141 -23.90 19.90 0.55
C ASN A 141 -22.58 19.33 0.03
N LEU A 142 -21.76 18.70 0.90
CA LEU A 142 -20.42 18.23 0.53
C LEU A 142 -20.45 17.26 -0.67
N PHE A 143 -21.49 16.43 -0.76
CA PHE A 143 -21.68 15.45 -1.83
C PHE A 143 -22.96 15.67 -2.65
N GLY A 144 -23.49 16.90 -2.68
CA GLY A 144 -24.76 17.20 -3.35
C GLY A 144 -24.82 16.81 -4.84
N ASP A 145 -23.69 16.88 -5.54
CA ASP A 145 -23.58 16.56 -6.98
C ASP A 145 -22.86 15.24 -7.27
N VAL A 146 -22.49 14.49 -6.22
CA VAL A 146 -21.78 13.21 -6.36
C VAL A 146 -22.73 12.14 -6.87
N LYS A 147 -22.23 11.31 -7.78
CA LYS A 147 -22.92 10.16 -8.35
C LYS A 147 -22.07 8.90 -8.14
N PRO A 148 -22.60 7.68 -8.34
CA PRO A 148 -21.80 6.47 -8.18
C PRO A 148 -20.60 6.44 -9.13
N TRP A 149 -20.75 7.00 -10.33
CA TRP A 149 -19.68 7.12 -11.33
C TRP A 149 -18.81 8.36 -11.15
N SER A 150 -19.05 9.18 -10.12
CA SER A 150 -18.08 10.20 -9.74
C SER A 150 -16.79 9.52 -9.27
N PRO A 151 -15.62 10.12 -9.50
CA PRO A 151 -14.34 9.51 -9.20
C PRO A 151 -14.11 9.50 -7.69
N GLY A 152 -13.50 8.43 -7.21
CA GLY A 152 -13.36 8.19 -5.78
C GLY A 152 -14.58 7.53 -5.14
N PHE A 153 -15.58 7.07 -5.91
CA PHE A 153 -16.77 6.35 -5.47
C PHE A 153 -16.82 4.91 -6.03
N ALA A 154 -17.60 4.61 -7.09
CA ALA A 154 -17.73 3.23 -7.56
C ALA A 154 -16.41 2.63 -8.09
N ASP A 155 -15.57 3.45 -8.70
CA ASP A 155 -14.20 3.10 -9.08
C ASP A 155 -13.36 2.58 -7.88
N THR A 156 -13.43 3.23 -6.72
CA THR A 156 -12.73 2.78 -5.51
C THR A 156 -13.32 1.49 -4.96
N ALA A 157 -14.64 1.29 -5.10
CA ALA A 157 -15.27 0.02 -4.75
C ALA A 157 -14.81 -1.12 -5.68
N VAL A 158 -14.66 -0.85 -6.99
CA VAL A 158 -14.08 -1.80 -7.95
C VAL A 158 -12.63 -2.09 -7.61
N MET A 159 -11.81 -1.07 -7.32
CA MET A 159 -10.43 -1.26 -6.89
C MET A 159 -10.34 -2.08 -5.60
N ALA A 160 -11.24 -1.87 -4.65
CA ALA A 160 -11.32 -2.66 -3.43
C ALA A 160 -11.66 -4.12 -3.71
N ALA A 161 -12.63 -4.39 -4.60
CA ALA A 161 -12.95 -5.74 -5.04
C ALA A 161 -11.75 -6.42 -5.73
N ILE A 162 -11.02 -5.70 -6.59
CA ILE A 162 -9.78 -6.20 -7.21
C ILE A 162 -8.73 -6.52 -6.14
N GLY A 163 -8.52 -5.62 -5.17
CA GLY A 163 -7.57 -5.82 -4.07
C GLY A 163 -7.88 -7.07 -3.25
N VAL A 164 -9.17 -7.28 -2.92
CA VAL A 164 -9.64 -8.51 -2.24
C VAL A 164 -9.41 -9.74 -3.10
N GLY A 165 -9.79 -9.69 -4.38
CA GLY A 165 -9.61 -10.79 -5.32
C GLY A 165 -8.14 -11.19 -5.46
N VAL A 166 -7.24 -10.20 -5.58
CA VAL A 166 -5.78 -10.39 -5.65
C VAL A 166 -5.24 -11.00 -4.35
N ALA A 167 -5.65 -10.50 -3.17
CA ALA A 167 -5.23 -11.04 -1.89
C ALA A 167 -5.64 -12.51 -1.71
N LEU A 168 -6.89 -12.84 -2.02
CA LEU A 168 -7.39 -14.22 -1.96
C LEU A 168 -6.70 -15.10 -3.01
N ALA A 169 -6.54 -14.63 -4.24
CA ALA A 169 -5.86 -15.38 -5.30
C ALA A 169 -4.43 -15.75 -4.92
N MET A 170 -3.69 -14.83 -4.30
CA MET A 170 -2.35 -15.06 -3.77
C MET A 170 -2.36 -16.07 -2.61
N ALA A 171 -3.22 -15.89 -1.61
CA ALA A 171 -3.27 -16.74 -0.41
C ALA A 171 -3.67 -18.20 -0.73
N TYR A 172 -4.57 -18.40 -1.69
CA TYR A 172 -5.00 -19.73 -2.14
C TYR A 172 -4.16 -20.29 -3.29
N ARG A 173 -3.22 -19.50 -3.84
CA ARG A 173 -2.35 -19.87 -4.97
C ARG A 173 -3.16 -20.39 -6.16
N LEU A 174 -4.13 -19.59 -6.60
CA LEU A 174 -4.99 -19.97 -7.73
C LEU A 174 -4.12 -20.37 -8.94
N PRO A 175 -4.26 -21.61 -9.44
CA PRO A 175 -3.45 -22.07 -10.55
C PRO A 175 -3.80 -21.26 -11.82
N ARG A 176 -2.83 -21.08 -12.71
CA ARG A 176 -2.93 -20.43 -14.04
C ARG A 176 -2.73 -18.92 -14.12
N LEU A 177 -2.62 -18.19 -13.01
CA LEU A 177 -2.31 -16.76 -13.07
C LEU A 177 -0.80 -16.52 -13.09
N PRO A 178 -0.27 -15.74 -14.05
CA PRO A 178 1.15 -15.41 -14.05
C PRO A 178 1.46 -14.53 -12.85
N ARG A 179 2.62 -14.77 -12.22
CA ARG A 179 2.99 -14.12 -10.96
C ARG A 179 2.98 -12.60 -11.01
N TRP A 180 3.35 -12.00 -12.14
CA TRP A 180 3.37 -10.56 -12.30
C TRP A 180 1.96 -9.94 -12.25
N LEU A 181 0.93 -10.66 -12.74
CA LEU A 181 -0.45 -10.19 -12.74
C LEU A 181 -1.02 -10.04 -11.32
N LEU A 182 -0.54 -10.85 -10.37
CA LEU A 182 -0.93 -10.74 -8.96
C LEU A 182 -0.03 -9.77 -8.19
N LEU A 183 1.28 -9.81 -8.42
CA LEU A 183 2.22 -8.99 -7.66
C LEU A 183 2.14 -7.50 -8.02
N THR A 184 1.97 -7.15 -9.30
CA THR A 184 1.92 -5.74 -9.72
C THR A 184 0.79 -4.96 -9.03
N PRO A 185 -0.49 -5.35 -9.13
CA PRO A 185 -1.56 -4.64 -8.45
C PRO A 185 -1.44 -4.68 -6.93
N ALA A 186 -0.93 -5.78 -6.36
CA ALA A 186 -0.70 -5.86 -4.92
C ALA A 186 0.38 -4.87 -4.44
N ILE A 187 1.48 -4.72 -5.19
CA ILE A 187 2.54 -3.76 -4.89
C ILE A 187 2.01 -2.32 -5.00
N ILE A 188 1.25 -2.01 -6.06
CA ILE A 188 0.61 -0.69 -6.22
C ILE A 188 -0.33 -0.43 -5.04
N GLY A 189 -1.19 -1.38 -4.70
CA GLY A 189 -2.09 -1.29 -3.56
C GLY A 189 -1.34 -1.08 -2.24
N CYS A 190 -0.24 -1.78 -1.99
CA CYS A 190 0.62 -1.55 -0.82
C CYS A 190 1.22 -0.15 -0.81
N LEU A 191 1.72 0.34 -1.96
CA LEU A 191 2.32 1.68 -2.08
C LEU A 191 1.30 2.80 -1.88
N MET A 192 0.02 2.55 -2.19
CA MET A 192 -1.06 3.50 -1.93
C MET A 192 -1.56 3.41 -0.48
N LEU A 193 -1.88 2.21 0.00
CA LEU A 193 -2.55 2.02 1.30
C LEU A 193 -1.61 2.25 2.49
N LEU A 194 -0.34 1.83 2.42
CA LEU A 194 0.57 1.96 3.57
C LEU A 194 0.79 3.45 3.94
N PRO A 195 1.21 4.35 3.02
CA PRO A 195 1.39 5.75 3.38
C PRO A 195 0.10 6.41 3.87
N VAL A 196 -1.02 6.18 3.18
CA VAL A 196 -2.32 6.76 3.54
C VAL A 196 -2.78 6.27 4.92
N SER A 197 -2.58 5.00 5.23
CA SER A 197 -2.93 4.46 6.56
C SER A 197 -2.08 5.08 7.67
N VAL A 198 -0.77 5.23 7.46
CA VAL A 198 0.14 5.78 8.47
C VAL A 198 -0.14 7.26 8.70
N ILE A 199 -0.22 8.05 7.63
CA ILE A 199 -0.48 9.50 7.72
C ILE A 199 -1.88 9.76 8.27
N GLY A 200 -2.90 9.07 7.74
CA GLY A 200 -4.27 9.24 8.19
C GLY A 200 -4.47 8.84 9.65
N MET A 201 -3.88 7.73 10.10
CA MET A 201 -3.93 7.37 11.52
C MET A 201 -3.16 8.35 12.39
N ALA A 202 -1.97 8.79 11.97
CA ALA A 202 -1.21 9.80 12.71
C ALA A 202 -2.01 11.10 12.86
N GLY A 203 -2.63 11.58 11.77
CA GLY A 203 -3.49 12.76 11.80
C GLY A 203 -4.72 12.60 12.69
N ASN A 204 -5.31 11.40 12.78
CA ASN A 204 -6.39 11.10 13.70
C ASN A 204 -5.93 11.20 15.17
N PHE A 205 -4.75 10.65 15.50
CA PHE A 205 -4.21 10.70 16.86
C PHE A 205 -3.71 12.08 17.29
N THR A 206 -3.19 12.88 16.36
CA THR A 206 -2.66 14.21 16.66
C THR A 206 -3.71 15.31 16.56
N GLY A 207 -4.89 15.01 16.01
CA GLY A 207 -5.88 16.01 15.62
C GLY A 207 -5.46 16.83 14.39
N ALA A 208 -4.39 16.46 13.70
CA ALA A 208 -3.91 17.16 12.50
C ALA A 208 -4.72 16.83 11.23
N ASN A 209 -5.64 15.87 11.29
CA ASN A 209 -6.64 15.61 10.24
C ASN A 209 -7.76 16.68 10.22
N ASP A 210 -7.48 17.90 10.66
CA ASP A 210 -8.41 19.01 10.49
C ASP A 210 -8.39 19.37 9.00
N PHE A 211 -9.22 18.69 8.22
CA PHE A 211 -9.26 18.74 6.75
C PHE A 211 -9.65 20.11 6.17
N GLY A 212 -9.72 21.17 6.99
CA GLY A 212 -10.05 22.52 6.55
C GLY A 212 -11.41 22.54 5.83
N PRO A 213 -11.55 23.20 4.67
CA PRO A 213 -12.80 23.23 3.89
C PRO A 213 -13.30 21.88 3.34
N LEU A 214 -12.53 20.79 3.46
CA LEU A 214 -13.04 19.41 3.29
C LEU A 214 -13.70 18.87 4.59
N GLY A 215 -13.81 19.71 5.63
CA GLY A 215 -14.31 19.46 6.98
C GLY A 215 -15.82 19.21 7.08
N GLY A 216 -16.48 18.87 5.97
CA GLY A 216 -17.86 18.42 5.95
C GLY A 216 -18.01 16.93 6.29
N LEU A 217 -17.00 16.26 6.84
CA LEU A 217 -17.07 14.88 7.32
C LEU A 217 -17.08 14.84 8.85
N GLU A 218 -17.92 13.99 9.41
CA GLU A 218 -17.94 13.69 10.84
C GLU A 218 -16.61 13.02 11.28
N PRO A 219 -16.08 13.33 12.48
CA PRO A 219 -14.78 12.80 12.92
C PRO A 219 -14.69 11.26 12.94
N TRP A 220 -15.79 10.55 13.19
CA TRP A 220 -15.77 9.09 13.20
C TRP A 220 -15.47 8.49 11.81
N VAL A 221 -15.80 9.21 10.73
CA VAL A 221 -15.58 8.75 9.35
C VAL A 221 -14.10 8.61 9.07
N THR A 222 -13.29 9.56 9.51
CA THR A 222 -11.84 9.53 9.29
C THR A 222 -11.20 8.40 10.10
N TRP A 223 -11.67 8.15 11.34
CA TRP A 223 -11.28 6.97 12.11
C TRP A 223 -11.65 5.66 11.42
N PHE A 224 -12.86 5.58 10.87
CA PHE A 224 -13.33 4.40 10.15
C PHE A 224 -12.51 4.13 8.88
N VAL A 225 -12.36 5.13 8.01
CA VAL A 225 -11.64 5.01 6.73
C VAL A 225 -10.17 4.67 6.96
N TYR A 226 -9.46 5.44 7.79
CA TYR A 226 -8.04 5.19 8.04
C TYR A 226 -7.81 3.95 8.89
N GLY A 227 -8.75 3.59 9.77
CA GLY A 227 -8.73 2.31 10.48
C GLY A 227 -8.86 1.12 9.53
N CYS A 228 -9.76 1.20 8.54
CA CYS A 228 -9.87 0.19 7.48
C CYS A 228 -8.54 0.04 6.75
N PHE A 229 -7.92 1.15 6.33
CA PHE A 229 -6.62 1.10 5.65
C PHE A 229 -5.49 0.58 6.54
N ALA A 230 -5.48 0.93 7.83
CA ALA A 230 -4.48 0.47 8.79
C ALA A 230 -4.53 -1.04 9.04
N VAL A 231 -5.67 -1.68 8.85
CA VAL A 231 -5.80 -3.14 8.87
C VAL A 231 -5.50 -3.75 7.50
N TRP A 232 -6.06 -3.17 6.43
CA TRP A 232 -5.96 -3.71 5.09
C TRP A 232 -4.52 -3.67 4.56
N ALA A 233 -3.80 -2.56 4.73
CA ALA A 233 -2.44 -2.37 4.21
C ALA A 233 -1.41 -3.42 4.72
N PRO A 234 -1.27 -3.66 6.05
CA PRO A 234 -0.34 -4.67 6.54
C PRO A 234 -0.77 -6.09 6.17
N CYS A 235 -2.07 -6.38 6.14
CA CYS A 235 -2.59 -7.68 5.73
C CYS A 235 -2.27 -7.97 4.25
N LEU A 236 -2.54 -7.03 3.35
CA LEU A 236 -2.18 -7.14 1.93
C LEU A 236 -0.66 -7.30 1.76
N THR A 237 0.13 -6.55 2.53
CA THR A 237 1.59 -6.65 2.51
C THR A 237 2.06 -8.04 2.95
N ALA A 238 1.51 -8.59 4.02
CA ALA A 238 1.85 -9.92 4.52
C ALA A 238 1.54 -11.02 3.49
N VAL A 239 0.36 -10.97 2.85
CA VAL A 239 -0.02 -11.91 1.78
C VAL A 239 0.91 -11.76 0.58
N THR A 240 1.21 -10.53 0.17
CA THR A 240 2.09 -10.25 -0.98
C THR A 240 3.49 -10.78 -0.74
N LEU A 241 4.04 -10.60 0.47
CA LEU A 241 5.35 -11.11 0.84
C LEU A 241 5.37 -12.64 0.91
N GLU A 242 4.36 -13.29 1.53
CA GLU A 242 4.27 -14.75 1.55
C GLU A 242 4.20 -15.29 0.13
N TYR A 243 3.31 -14.75 -0.71
CA TYR A 243 3.16 -15.18 -2.09
C TYR A 243 4.46 -14.98 -2.88
N HIS A 244 5.11 -13.81 -2.74
CA HIS A 244 6.39 -13.54 -3.39
C HIS A 244 7.48 -14.54 -2.97
N TYR A 245 7.57 -14.86 -1.68
CA TYR A 245 8.60 -15.75 -1.16
C TYR A 245 8.29 -17.23 -1.38
N GLY A 246 7.01 -17.62 -1.40
CA GLY A 246 6.54 -18.98 -1.60
C GLY A 246 6.51 -19.41 -3.07
N THR A 247 6.40 -18.46 -4.02
CA THR A 247 6.39 -18.74 -5.47
C THR A 247 7.70 -18.41 -6.18
N ARG A 248 8.75 -18.03 -5.45
CA ARG A 248 10.08 -17.84 -6.06
C ARG A 248 10.72 -19.21 -6.29
N GLY A 249 11.07 -19.49 -7.54
CA GLY A 249 11.81 -20.69 -7.89
C GLY A 249 13.25 -20.71 -7.34
N THR A 250 14.07 -21.55 -7.94
CA THR A 250 15.48 -21.68 -7.61
C THR A 250 16.24 -20.38 -7.85
N CYS A 251 16.98 -19.94 -6.84
CA CYS A 251 17.77 -18.71 -6.94
C CYS A 251 19.00 -18.96 -7.82
N ARG A 252 19.11 -18.24 -8.94
CA ARG A 252 20.28 -18.34 -9.84
C ARG A 252 21.62 -18.00 -9.18
N ALA A 253 21.63 -17.22 -8.09
CA ALA A 253 22.87 -16.81 -7.43
C ALA A 253 23.38 -17.79 -6.37
N CYS A 254 22.53 -18.66 -5.82
CA CYS A 254 22.95 -19.61 -4.78
C CYS A 254 22.48 -21.05 -5.01
N GLY A 255 21.74 -21.32 -6.09
CA GLY A 255 21.21 -22.65 -6.42
C GLY A 255 20.09 -23.15 -5.52
N ARG A 256 19.69 -22.40 -4.48
CA ARG A 256 18.68 -22.83 -3.50
C ARG A 256 17.26 -22.57 -4.00
N GLY A 257 16.36 -23.53 -3.88
CA GLY A 257 14.91 -23.48 -4.20
C GLY A 257 14.07 -23.67 -2.95
#